data_AF-A0A8T6UT20-F1
#
_entry.id   AF-A0A8T6UT20-F1
#
_cell.length_a   1.000
_cell.length_b   1.000
_cell.length_c   1.000
_cell.angle_alpha   90.00
_cell.angle_beta   90.00
_cell.angle_gamma   90.00
#
_symmetry.space_group_name_H-M   'P 1'
#
loop_
_entity.id
_entity.type
_entity.pdbx_description
1 polymer ?
#
loop_
_entity_poly.entity_id
_entity_poly.type
_entity_poly.pdbx_seq_one_letter_code
_entity_poly.pdbx_strand_id
1 'polypeptide(L)'
;MLKEALNSSYWIKGWKDRRKNATKPGVIISTAGMLKGGPAMFYMSKIGKKSCNGVFLVSYQIPGTPGRQLLDRGICPINGKMKKIKAKVGHFDFSSHSGASELKKSAE
;
A
#
# COMPACT_ATOMS: atom_id res chain seq x y z
N MET A 1 -10.95 16.99 -12.35
CA MET A 1 -9.99 15.90 -12.04
C MET A 1 -10.25 15.18 -10.71
N LEU A 2 -9.96 15.74 -9.52
CA LEU A 2 -10.11 14.98 -8.24
C LEU A 2 -11.56 14.58 -7.93
N LYS A 3 -12.51 15.51 -8.03
CA LYS A 3 -13.94 15.23 -7.77
C LYS A 3 -14.47 14.12 -8.69
N GLU A 4 -14.08 14.13 -9.97
CA GLU A 4 -14.47 13.09 -10.93
C GLU A 4 -13.85 11.73 -10.60
N ALA A 5 -12.59 11.70 -10.16
CA ALA A 5 -11.93 10.47 -9.71
C ALA A 5 -12.64 9.87 -8.48
N LEU A 6 -13.06 10.71 -7.53
CA LEU A 6 -13.81 10.26 -6.36
C LEU A 6 -15.21 9.73 -6.76
N ASN A 7 -15.90 10.43 -7.66
CA ASN A 7 -17.23 10.04 -8.14
C ASN A 7 -17.22 8.74 -8.97
N SER A 8 -16.11 8.44 -9.65
CA SER A 8 -15.92 7.21 -10.43
C SER A 8 -15.32 6.05 -9.61
N SER A 9 -15.07 6.24 -8.30
CA SER A 9 -14.51 5.23 -7.42
C SER A 9 -15.57 4.40 -6.69
N TYR A 10 -15.21 3.17 -6.34
CA TYR A 10 -16.08 2.30 -5.53
C TYR A 10 -15.63 2.29 -4.07
N TRP A 11 -16.47 2.86 -3.19
CA TRP A 11 -16.21 2.88 -1.76
C TRP A 11 -16.51 1.53 -1.11
N ILE A 12 -15.49 0.94 -0.48
CA ILE A 12 -15.58 -0.34 0.23
C ILE A 12 -16.19 -0.11 1.62
N LYS A 13 -17.43 -0.56 1.85
CA LYS A 13 -18.15 -0.32 3.12
C LYS A 13 -17.93 -1.42 4.15
N GLY A 14 -17.56 -2.63 3.74
CA GLY A 14 -17.45 -3.76 4.67
C GLY A 14 -16.72 -4.98 4.13
N TRP A 15 -16.77 -6.06 4.91
CA TRP A 15 -16.07 -7.31 4.60
C TRP A 15 -16.56 -7.99 3.31
N LYS A 16 -17.88 -7.94 3.07
CA LYS A 16 -18.50 -8.48 1.85
C LYS A 16 -17.93 -7.78 0.59
N ASP A 17 -17.85 -6.46 0.62
CA ASP A 17 -17.29 -5.66 -0.48
C ASP A 17 -15.80 -5.95 -0.70
N ARG A 18 -15.01 -6.04 0.38
CA ARG A 18 -13.58 -6.40 0.29
C ARG A 18 -13.39 -7.74 -0.39
N ARG A 19 -14.12 -8.77 0.02
CA ARG A 19 -14.02 -10.12 -0.57
C ARG A 19 -14.43 -10.13 -2.04
N LYS A 20 -15.51 -9.42 -2.40
CA LYS A 20 -16.01 -9.34 -3.77
C LYS A 20 -15.02 -8.62 -4.68
N ASN A 21 -14.46 -7.49 -4.26
CA ASN A 21 -13.63 -6.65 -5.12
C ASN A 21 -12.14 -7.05 -5.15
N ALA A 22 -11.62 -7.76 -4.14
CA ALA A 22 -10.23 -8.23 -4.12
C ALA A 22 -9.87 -9.22 -5.25
N THR A 23 -10.87 -9.75 -5.96
CA THR A 23 -10.68 -10.69 -7.08
C THR A 23 -10.86 -10.05 -8.44
N LYS A 24 -11.34 -8.80 -8.49
CA LYS A 24 -11.59 -8.07 -9.73
C LYS A 24 -10.32 -7.31 -10.16
N PRO A 25 -10.04 -7.23 -11.47
CA PRO A 25 -9.02 -6.33 -11.98
C PRO A 25 -9.33 -4.88 -11.60
N GLY A 26 -8.32 -4.12 -11.19
CA GLY A 26 -8.47 -2.70 -10.85
C GLY A 26 -7.40 -2.20 -9.89
N VAL A 27 -7.55 -0.95 -9.46
CA VAL A 27 -6.67 -0.30 -8.48
C VAL A 27 -7.37 -0.30 -7.12
N ILE A 28 -6.64 -0.71 -6.08
CA ILE A 28 -7.13 -0.73 -4.70
C ILE A 28 -6.28 0.26 -3.90
N ILE A 29 -6.92 1.29 -3.36
CA ILE A 29 -6.33 2.20 -2.38
C ILE A 29 -6.84 1.79 -1.00
N SER A 30 -5.93 1.54 -0.05
CA SER A 30 -6.29 0.99 1.25
C SER A 30 -5.36 1.47 2.34
N THR A 31 -5.92 1.70 3.52
CA THR A 31 -5.16 1.74 4.78
C THR A 31 -4.72 0.32 5.15
N ALA A 32 -3.61 0.10 5.87
CA ALA A 32 -2.66 1.04 6.43
C ALA A 32 -1.38 1.16 5.58
N GLY A 33 -0.85 2.39 5.45
CA GLY A 33 0.25 2.72 4.52
C GLY A 33 1.60 2.05 4.81
N MET A 34 1.81 1.52 6.03
CA MET A 34 3.02 0.78 6.41
C MET A 34 2.82 -0.72 6.63
N LEU A 35 1.64 -1.24 6.26
CA LEU A 35 1.30 -2.66 6.35
C LEU A 35 1.41 -3.26 7.76
N LYS A 36 1.24 -2.44 8.82
CA LYS A 36 1.16 -2.94 10.20
C LYS A 36 -0.17 -3.63 10.54
N GLY A 37 -1.17 -3.53 9.67
CA GLY A 37 -2.50 -4.07 9.91
C GLY A 37 -3.56 -3.51 8.95
N GLY A 38 -4.81 -3.58 9.38
CA GLY A 38 -5.95 -3.03 8.65
C GLY A 38 -6.24 -3.76 7.32
N PRO A 39 -7.07 -3.16 6.46
CA PRO A 39 -7.51 -3.79 5.21
C PRO A 39 -6.38 -4.08 4.21
N ALA A 40 -5.26 -3.34 4.25
CA ALA A 40 -4.13 -3.54 3.36
C ALA A 40 -3.51 -4.95 3.53
N MET A 41 -3.47 -5.46 4.77
CA MET A 41 -2.99 -6.82 5.02
C MET A 41 -3.89 -7.90 4.41
N PHE A 42 -5.21 -7.66 4.41
CA PHE A 42 -6.14 -8.53 3.71
C PHE A 42 -5.86 -8.52 2.20
N TYR A 43 -5.75 -7.35 1.57
CA TYR A 43 -5.48 -7.29 0.13
C TYR A 43 -4.12 -7.87 -0.23
N MET A 44 -3.07 -7.55 0.53
CA MET A 44 -1.74 -8.12 0.37
C MET A 44 -1.77 -9.66 0.39
N SER A 45 -2.54 -10.26 1.30
CA SER A 45 -2.70 -11.73 1.37
C SER A 45 -3.33 -12.33 0.12
N LYS A 46 -4.14 -11.56 -0.61
CA LYS A 46 -4.85 -11.98 -1.83
C LYS A 46 -4.05 -11.71 -3.10
N ILE A 47 -3.40 -10.55 -3.19
CA ILE A 47 -2.75 -10.10 -4.43
C ILE A 47 -1.24 -10.38 -4.46
N GLY A 48 -0.57 -10.35 -3.30
CA GLY A 48 0.90 -10.38 -3.22
C GLY A 48 1.55 -11.66 -3.72
N LYS A 49 0.79 -12.77 -3.83
CA LYS A 49 1.30 -14.06 -4.31
C LYS A 49 1.20 -14.26 -5.82
N LYS A 50 0.69 -13.28 -6.57
CA LYS A 50 0.53 -13.37 -8.03
C LYS A 50 1.45 -12.35 -8.70
N SER A 51 2.27 -12.80 -9.64
CA SER A 51 3.25 -11.96 -10.36
C SER A 51 2.63 -10.98 -11.34
N CYS A 52 1.39 -11.23 -11.77
CA CYS A 52 0.63 -10.28 -12.61
C CYS A 52 0.16 -9.03 -11.84
N ASN A 53 0.31 -8.98 -10.52
CA ASN A 53 -0.11 -7.86 -9.69
C ASN A 53 1.08 -6.96 -9.32
N GLY A 54 0.76 -5.74 -8.88
CA GLY A 54 1.70 -4.81 -8.26
C GLY A 54 1.25 -4.34 -6.88
N VAL A 55 2.21 -4.00 -6.02
CA VAL A 55 2.02 -3.32 -4.74
C VAL A 55 2.95 -2.12 -4.69
N PHE A 56 2.35 -0.94 -4.53
CA PHE A 56 3.08 0.31 -4.45
C PHE A 56 2.81 0.99 -3.12
N LEU A 57 3.88 1.34 -2.40
CA LEU A 57 3.80 2.14 -1.18
C LEU A 57 4.03 3.61 -1.56
N VAL A 58 3.26 4.52 -0.98
CA VAL A 58 3.23 5.93 -1.42
C VAL A 58 3.83 6.92 -0.41
N SER A 59 4.25 6.41 0.75
CA SER A 59 4.77 7.23 1.83
C SER A 59 6.00 6.57 2.47
N TYR A 60 6.70 7.32 3.30
CA TYR A 60 7.85 6.82 4.04
C TYR A 60 7.53 5.55 4.83
N GLN A 61 8.48 4.62 4.85
CA GLN A 61 8.34 3.32 5.51
C GLN A 61 9.35 3.21 6.64
N ILE A 62 8.86 3.25 7.88
CA ILE A 62 9.70 3.22 9.08
C ILE A 62 10.47 1.87 9.15
N PRO A 63 11.77 1.86 9.52
CA PRO A 63 12.51 0.65 9.82
C PRO A 63 11.77 -0.29 10.78
N GLY A 64 11.86 -1.60 10.52
CA GLY A 64 11.16 -2.62 11.30
C GLY A 64 9.67 -2.78 10.98
N THR A 65 9.08 -1.94 10.12
CA THR A 65 7.70 -2.15 9.66
C THR A 65 7.62 -3.19 8.54
N PRO A 66 6.47 -3.88 8.39
CA PRO A 66 6.24 -4.77 7.26
C PRO A 66 6.40 -4.08 5.90
N GLY A 67 5.97 -2.82 5.79
CA GLY A 67 6.15 -2.02 4.58
C GLY A 67 7.63 -1.81 4.23
N ARG A 68 8.50 -1.56 5.21
CA ARG A 68 9.95 -1.47 4.99
C ARG A 68 10.55 -2.81 4.57
N GLN A 69 10.19 -3.91 5.23
CA GLN A 69 10.66 -5.25 4.85
C GLN A 69 10.21 -5.65 3.44
N LEU A 70 9.03 -5.19 3.02
CA LEU A 70 8.54 -5.40 1.66
C LEU A 70 9.41 -4.70 0.63
N LEU A 71 9.76 -3.43 0.85
CA LEU A 71 10.64 -2.69 -0.06
C LEU A 71 12.06 -3.27 -0.09
N ASP A 72 12.64 -3.53 1.08
CA ASP A 72 14.05 -3.90 1.19
C ASP A 72 14.31 -5.35 0.76
N ARG A 73 13.36 -6.26 1.04
CA ARG A 73 13.57 -7.72 0.92
C ARG A 73 12.50 -8.43 0.10
N GLY A 74 11.44 -7.74 -0.33
CA GLY A 74 10.32 -8.36 -1.04
C GLY A 74 9.55 -9.37 -0.19
N ILE A 75 9.54 -9.21 1.14
CA ILE A 75 8.84 -10.10 2.07
C ILE A 75 7.78 -9.35 2.88
N CYS A 76 6.70 -10.02 3.23
CA CYS A 76 5.63 -9.45 4.06
C CYS A 76 4.98 -10.56 4.92
N PRO A 77 4.54 -10.26 6.15
CA PRO A 77 3.79 -11.20 6.97
C PRO A 77 2.43 -11.51 6.35
N ILE A 78 2.17 -12.78 6.05
CA ILE A 78 0.90 -13.25 5.50
C ILE A 78 0.41 -14.40 6.36
N ASN A 79 -0.73 -14.21 7.02
CA ASN A 79 -1.32 -15.15 7.98
C ASN A 79 -0.31 -15.55 9.07
N GLY A 80 0.36 -14.55 9.67
CA GLY A 80 1.31 -14.75 10.77
C GLY A 80 2.69 -15.28 10.37
N LYS A 81 2.95 -15.54 9.08
CA LYS A 81 4.26 -16.04 8.61
C LYS A 81 4.87 -15.08 7.59
N MET A 82 6.17 -14.85 7.69
CA MET A 82 6.91 -14.09 6.66
C MET A 82 6.93 -14.86 5.34
N LYS A 83 6.48 -14.23 4.25
CA LYS A 83 6.43 -14.83 2.92
C LYS A 83 7.00 -13.89 1.87
N LYS A 84 7.67 -14.47 0.88
CA LYS A 84 8.10 -13.75 -0.32
C LYS A 84 6.89 -13.31 -1.14
N ILE A 85 6.90 -12.05 -1.54
CA ILE A 85 5.90 -11.44 -2.41
C ILE A 85 6.34 -11.63 -3.86
N LYS A 86 5.43 -12.16 -4.68
CA LYS A 86 5.64 -12.35 -6.12
C LYS A 86 5.16 -11.17 -6.95
N ALA A 87 4.21 -10.40 -6.42
CA ALA A 87 3.76 -9.16 -7.05
C ALA A 87 4.93 -8.17 -7.18
N LYS A 88 4.91 -7.34 -8.23
CA LYS A 88 5.90 -6.27 -8.40
C LYS A 88 5.77 -5.29 -7.22
N VAL A 89 6.87 -5.05 -6.51
CA VAL A 89 6.91 -4.09 -5.42
C VAL A 89 7.51 -2.79 -5.93
N GLY A 90 6.92 -1.66 -5.57
CA GLY A 90 7.46 -0.34 -5.88
C GLY A 90 7.13 0.70 -4.82
N HIS A 91 7.72 1.87 -4.98
CA HIS A 91 7.48 3.04 -4.12
C HIS A 91 7.27 4.27 -5.00
N PHE A 92 6.29 5.09 -4.63
CA PHE A 92 6.11 6.43 -5.16
C PHE A 92 6.28 7.41 -3.99
N ASP A 93 7.03 8.48 -4.20
CA ASP A 93 7.17 9.50 -3.18
C ASP A 93 6.02 10.50 -3.28
N PHE A 94 4.93 10.21 -2.55
CA PHE A 94 3.83 11.15 -2.31
C PHE A 94 3.81 11.56 -0.83
N SER A 95 5.00 11.67 -0.22
CA SER A 95 5.14 12.16 1.15
C SER A 95 4.47 13.53 1.31
N SER A 96 3.69 13.69 2.36
CA SER A 96 3.16 14.99 2.78
C SER A 96 4.15 15.81 3.60
N HIS A 97 5.35 15.29 3.82
CA HIS A 97 6.42 15.98 4.54
C HIS A 97 7.36 16.66 3.56
N SER A 98 7.69 17.90 3.87
CA SER A 98 8.75 18.65 3.22
C SER A 98 10.07 17.90 3.26
N GLY A 99 10.81 17.93 2.15
CA GLY A 99 12.17 17.43 2.09
C GLY A 99 13.12 18.26 2.95
N ALA A 100 14.34 17.75 3.15
CA ALA A 100 15.35 18.43 3.97
C ALA A 100 15.66 19.86 3.47
N SER A 101 15.69 20.08 2.16
CA SER A 101 15.93 21.39 1.55
C SER A 101 14.78 22.37 1.80
N GLU A 102 13.54 21.92 1.71
CA GLU A 102 12.34 22.73 1.96
C GLU A 102 12.20 23.07 3.44
N LEU A 103 12.50 22.11 4.34
CA LEU A 103 12.55 22.37 5.78
C LEU A 103 13.62 23.41 6.12
N LYS A 104 14.82 23.30 5.55
CA LYS A 104 15.89 24.27 5.79
C LYS A 104 15.48 25.68 5.35
N LYS A 105 14.87 25.81 4.16
CA LYS A 105 14.35 27.10 3.66
C LYS A 105 13.24 27.70 4.52
N SER A 106 12.43 26.87 5.19
CA SER A 106 11.33 27.36 6.04
C SER A 106 11.78 27.88 7.42
N ALA A 107 13.02 27.57 7.82
CA ALA A 107 13.60 28.00 9.08
C ALA A 107 14.46 29.28 8.95
N GLU A 108 14.65 29.74 7.72
CA GLU A 108 15.25 31.05 7.36
C GLU A 108 14.13 32.09 7.23
#